data_AF-A0A1H2RYT3-F1
#
_entry.id   AF-A0A1H2RYT3-F1
#
_cell.length_a   1.000
_cell.length_b   1.000
_cell.length_c   1.000
_cell.angle_alpha   90.00
_cell.angle_beta   90.00
_cell.angle_gamma   90.00
#
_symmetry.space_group_name_H-M   'P 1'
#
loop_
_entity.id
_entity.type
_entity.pdbx_description
1 polymer ?
#
loop_
_entity_poly.entity_id
_entity_poly.type
_entity_poly.pdbx_seq_one_letter_code
_entity_poly.pdbx_strand_id
1 'polypeptide(L)'
;MKYRMAAAMALAAGTVLAGIASGPASASTAEDNERCQDATYPSVAFSHKVCVTFRGSGGANDVIRMNVNSFGRTGIGHWELFGPHGTISNSLDGEWKDRRHDWAGYQDSSFGDLWCAVFWRDGGGGSGYYRATPPVCVKSYYP
;
A
#
# COMPACT_ATOMS: atom_id res chain seq x y z
N MET A 1 14.80 -32.12 79.16
CA MET A 1 13.73 -31.10 79.03
C MET A 1 13.00 -31.32 77.71
N LYS A 2 11.65 -31.30 77.77
CA LYS A 2 10.65 -31.19 76.67
C LYS A 2 10.32 -32.45 75.82
N TYR A 3 9.30 -33.17 76.31
CA TYR A 3 8.04 -33.59 75.64
C TYR A 3 7.75 -32.95 74.25
N ARG A 4 7.00 -33.49 73.27
CA ARG A 4 6.09 -34.65 73.09
C ARG A 4 5.66 -34.69 71.61
N MET A 5 5.44 -35.89 71.08
CA MET A 5 4.26 -36.37 70.32
C MET A 5 3.79 -35.69 69.01
N ALA A 6 3.75 -36.55 67.99
CA ALA A 6 2.57 -36.91 67.17
C ALA A 6 1.98 -35.97 66.10
N ALA A 7 1.83 -36.60 64.92
CA ALA A 7 0.72 -36.57 63.97
C ALA A 7 0.48 -35.30 63.11
N ALA A 8 0.42 -35.50 61.79
CA ALA A 8 -0.82 -35.34 61.02
C ALA A 8 -0.58 -35.65 59.52
N MET A 9 -1.44 -36.50 58.95
CA MET A 9 -1.67 -36.60 57.51
C MET A 9 -2.30 -35.30 57.00
N ALA A 10 -2.00 -34.91 55.76
CA ALA A 10 -2.92 -34.15 54.92
C ALA A 10 -2.70 -34.48 53.45
N LEU A 11 -3.62 -35.27 52.89
CA LEU A 11 -3.93 -35.26 51.46
C LEU A 11 -4.59 -33.91 51.13
N ALA A 12 -4.08 -33.19 50.14
CA ALA A 12 -4.80 -32.13 49.43
C ALA A 12 -4.41 -32.25 47.96
N ALA A 13 -5.26 -32.87 47.14
CA ALA A 13 -6.35 -32.23 46.39
C ALA A 13 -5.81 -31.51 45.14
N GLY A 14 -6.23 -32.04 43.99
CA GLY A 14 -5.67 -31.74 42.69
C GLY A 14 -5.75 -30.28 42.27
N THR A 15 -4.75 -29.89 41.50
CA THR A 15 -4.84 -28.77 40.57
C THR A 15 -4.92 -29.37 39.19
N VAL A 16 -6.13 -29.39 38.63
CA VAL A 16 -6.35 -29.58 37.20
C VAL A 16 -5.61 -28.44 36.50
N LEU A 17 -4.54 -28.73 35.78
CA LEU A 17 -4.03 -27.81 34.76
C LEU A 17 -5.16 -27.67 33.73
N ALA A 18 -5.93 -26.60 33.84
CA ALA A 18 -6.80 -26.15 32.77
C ALA A 18 -5.90 -25.86 31.58
N GLY A 19 -5.88 -26.79 30.62
CA GLY A 19 -5.22 -26.60 29.34
C GLY A 19 -5.76 -25.33 28.72
N ILE A 20 -4.88 -24.34 28.55
CA ILE A 20 -5.13 -23.25 27.63
C ILE A 20 -5.23 -23.88 26.23
N ALA A 21 -6.45 -24.18 25.81
CA ALA A 21 -6.74 -24.42 24.41
C ALA A 21 -6.42 -23.11 23.69
N SER A 22 -5.22 -23.01 23.13
CA SER A 22 -4.90 -22.03 22.10
C SER A 22 -5.81 -22.34 20.92
N GLY A 23 -7.01 -21.76 20.93
CA GLY A 23 -7.86 -21.72 19.75
C GLY A 23 -7.04 -21.13 18.60
N PRO A 24 -7.21 -21.61 17.36
CA PRO A 24 -6.51 -21.02 16.24
C PRO A 24 -6.87 -19.54 16.20
N ALA A 25 -5.87 -18.68 16.32
CA ALA A 25 -6.05 -17.28 15.98
C ALA A 25 -6.44 -17.26 14.51
N SER A 26 -7.72 -16.97 14.23
CA SER A 26 -8.18 -16.75 12.87
C SER A 26 -7.38 -15.57 12.33
N ALA A 27 -6.40 -15.84 11.48
CA ALA A 27 -5.75 -14.81 10.69
C ALA A 27 -6.85 -14.15 9.85
N SER A 28 -7.18 -12.90 10.16
CA SER A 28 -8.02 -12.10 9.29
C SER A 28 -7.34 -12.06 7.93
N THR A 29 -8.00 -12.57 6.89
CA THR A 29 -7.54 -12.41 5.53
C THR A 29 -7.41 -10.92 5.26
N ALA A 30 -6.21 -10.44 4.98
CA ALA A 30 -5.98 -9.06 4.59
C ALA A 30 -6.91 -8.71 3.42
N GLU A 31 -7.75 -7.68 3.59
CA GLU A 31 -8.64 -7.23 2.53
C GLU A 31 -7.90 -6.26 1.61
N ASP A 32 -8.16 -6.37 0.31
CA ASP A 32 -7.63 -5.43 -0.68
C ASP A 32 -8.50 -4.16 -0.68
N ASN A 33 -7.90 -3.00 -0.47
CA ASN A 33 -8.58 -1.70 -0.45
C ASN A 33 -8.00 -0.78 -1.54
N GLU A 34 -8.84 -0.34 -2.48
CA GLU A 34 -8.43 0.63 -3.50
C GLU A 34 -8.78 2.06 -3.09
N ARG A 35 -7.80 2.96 -3.23
CA ARG A 35 -8.01 4.40 -3.08
C ARG A 35 -7.54 5.14 -4.31
N CYS A 36 -8.26 6.20 -4.65
CA CYS A 36 -7.96 7.00 -5.81
C CYS A 36 -7.85 8.48 -5.48
N GLN A 37 -7.00 9.18 -6.24
CA GLN A 37 -6.85 10.62 -6.22
C GLN A 37 -6.90 11.16 -7.66
N ASP A 38 -7.75 12.14 -7.89
CA ASP A 38 -7.87 12.85 -9.16
C ASP A 38 -7.12 14.19 -9.10
N ALA A 39 -6.58 14.62 -10.24
CA ALA A 39 -6.12 15.99 -10.42
C ALA A 39 -6.36 16.50 -11.84
N THR A 40 -6.80 17.75 -11.91
CA THR A 40 -7.02 18.49 -13.15
C THR A 40 -6.11 19.72 -13.14
N TYR A 41 -5.36 19.91 -14.22
CA TYR A 41 -4.39 20.98 -14.33
C TYR A 41 -4.77 21.89 -15.50
N PRO A 42 -5.43 23.03 -15.31
CA PRO A 42 -5.88 23.87 -16.44
C PRO A 42 -4.75 24.32 -17.39
N SER A 43 -3.51 24.38 -16.89
CA SER A 43 -2.32 24.73 -17.67
C SER A 43 -1.85 23.65 -18.64
N VAL A 44 -2.28 22.40 -18.46
CA VAL A 44 -2.03 21.30 -19.39
C VAL A 44 -3.35 20.65 -19.76
N ALA A 45 -3.65 20.48 -21.05
CA ALA A 45 -4.99 20.13 -21.53
C ALA A 45 -5.48 18.69 -21.20
N PHE A 46 -5.06 18.11 -20.08
CA PHE A 46 -5.45 16.79 -19.61
C PHE A 46 -5.50 16.75 -18.07
N SER A 47 -6.29 15.82 -17.55
CA SER A 47 -6.33 15.44 -16.14
C SER A 47 -5.92 13.98 -15.97
N HIS A 48 -5.67 13.55 -14.74
CA HIS A 48 -5.43 12.14 -14.47
C HIS A 48 -5.92 11.73 -13.08
N LYS A 49 -6.24 10.44 -12.98
CA LYS A 49 -6.64 9.74 -11.77
C LYS A 49 -5.63 8.66 -11.45
N VAL A 50 -5.11 8.67 -10.24
CA VAL A 50 -4.22 7.63 -9.72
C VAL A 50 -5.01 6.78 -8.75
N CYS A 51 -5.02 5.46 -8.93
CA CYS A 51 -5.59 4.52 -7.97
C CYS A 51 -4.52 3.54 -7.47
N VAL A 52 -4.54 3.26 -6.18
CA VAL A 52 -3.60 2.38 -5.49
C VAL A 52 -4.39 1.35 -4.71
N THR A 53 -4.08 0.08 -4.93
CA THR A 53 -4.65 -1.03 -4.17
C THR A 53 -3.68 -1.43 -3.07
N PHE A 54 -4.13 -1.30 -1.84
CA PHE A 54 -3.43 -1.69 -0.64
C PHE A 54 -3.93 -3.06 -0.18
N ARG A 55 -3.03 -3.92 0.30
CA ARG A 55 -3.35 -5.20 0.93
C ARG A 55 -2.83 -5.17 2.35
N GLY A 56 -3.69 -5.44 3.33
CA GLY A 56 -3.25 -5.47 4.71
C GLY A 56 -4.34 -5.69 5.75
N SER A 57 -3.90 -5.96 6.98
CA SER A 57 -4.69 -5.96 8.21
C SER A 57 -3.77 -5.55 9.36
N GLY A 58 -4.22 -4.75 10.33
CA GLY A 58 -3.51 -4.64 11.62
C GLY A 58 -2.27 -3.72 11.70
N GLY A 59 -1.84 -3.03 10.64
CA GLY A 59 -0.87 -1.92 10.73
C GLY A 59 0.00 -1.72 9.49
N ALA A 60 0.08 -2.73 8.62
CA ALA A 60 0.74 -2.70 7.33
C ALA A 60 -0.30 -2.62 6.20
N ASN A 61 -0.01 -1.85 5.16
CA ASN A 61 -0.85 -1.70 3.96
C ASN A 61 0.06 -1.72 2.74
N ASP A 62 0.50 -2.92 2.37
CA ASP A 62 1.42 -3.13 1.25
C ASP A 62 0.72 -2.79 -0.05
N VAL A 63 1.46 -2.26 -1.01
CA VAL A 63 0.88 -1.90 -2.30
C VAL A 63 1.02 -3.09 -3.24
N ILE A 64 -0.11 -3.52 -3.79
CA ILE A 64 -0.18 -4.67 -4.70
C ILE A 64 -0.47 -4.28 -6.16
N ARG A 65 -0.98 -3.06 -6.37
CA ARG A 65 -1.35 -2.53 -7.68
C ARG A 65 -1.38 -1.01 -7.65
N MET A 66 -0.97 -0.40 -8.75
CA MET A 66 -1.17 1.01 -9.03
C MET A 66 -1.63 1.18 -10.47
N ASN A 67 -2.52 2.12 -10.70
CA ASN A 67 -2.91 2.52 -12.04
C ASN A 67 -3.03 4.04 -12.13
N VAL A 68 -2.75 4.57 -13.32
CA VAL A 68 -3.02 5.95 -13.67
C VAL A 68 -3.83 6.01 -14.95
N ASN A 69 -4.97 6.69 -14.88
CA ASN A 69 -5.85 6.95 -16.00
C ASN A 69 -5.66 8.39 -16.42
N SER A 70 -5.35 8.63 -17.69
CA SER A 70 -5.35 9.96 -18.28
C SER A 70 -6.69 10.27 -18.92
N PHE A 71 -7.09 11.54 -18.88
CA PHE A 71 -8.28 12.04 -19.57
C PHE A 71 -7.90 13.27 -20.39
N GLY A 72 -8.14 13.23 -21.70
CA GLY A 72 -7.65 14.25 -22.64
C GLY A 72 -6.27 13.94 -23.21
N ARG A 73 -5.77 14.82 -24.09
CA ARG A 73 -4.53 14.59 -24.85
C ARG A 73 -3.30 15.02 -24.06
N THR A 74 -2.46 14.05 -23.70
CA THR A 74 -1.21 14.29 -22.94
C THR A 74 -0.05 14.77 -23.80
N GLY A 75 -0.11 14.62 -25.14
CA GLY A 75 1.10 14.63 -25.98
C GLY A 75 1.93 13.36 -25.82
N ILE A 76 3.06 13.26 -26.55
CA ILE A 76 3.97 12.12 -26.48
C ILE A 76 4.76 12.17 -25.15
N GLY A 77 4.84 11.05 -24.45
CA GLY A 77 5.57 10.92 -23.20
C GLY A 77 5.29 9.59 -22.50
N HIS A 78 5.65 9.49 -21.23
CA HIS A 78 5.38 8.30 -20.40
C HIS A 78 4.90 8.69 -19.01
N TRP A 79 4.23 7.72 -18.38
CA TRP A 79 3.90 7.74 -16.96
C TRP A 79 5.01 7.10 -16.15
N GLU A 80 5.39 7.76 -15.07
CA GLU A 80 6.19 7.17 -14.00
C GLU A 80 5.28 6.93 -12.79
N LEU A 81 5.27 5.70 -12.28
CA LEU A 81 4.66 5.32 -11.01
C LEU A 81 5.78 5.14 -9.98
N PHE A 82 5.63 5.73 -8.81
CA PHE A 82 6.66 5.72 -7.78
C PHE A 82 6.07 5.77 -6.38
N GLY A 83 6.83 5.26 -5.43
CA GLY A 83 6.49 5.24 -4.01
C GLY A 83 7.63 5.78 -3.14
N PRO A 84 7.61 5.48 -1.83
CA PRO A 84 8.62 5.93 -0.87
C PRO A 84 10.05 5.52 -1.22
N HIS A 85 10.21 4.38 -1.89
CA HIS A 85 11.50 3.82 -2.28
C HIS A 85 11.88 4.12 -3.74
N GLY A 86 11.19 5.08 -4.37
CA GLY A 86 11.45 5.50 -5.75
C GLY A 86 10.54 4.85 -6.78
N THR A 87 10.99 4.84 -8.03
CA THR A 87 10.22 4.38 -9.19
C THR A 87 9.93 2.89 -9.12
N ILE A 88 8.66 2.52 -9.33
CA ILE A 88 8.23 1.12 -9.36
C ILE A 88 7.84 0.66 -10.77
N SER A 89 7.46 1.59 -11.64
CA SER A 89 7.09 1.30 -13.03
C SER A 89 7.16 2.54 -13.89
N ASN A 90 7.66 2.38 -15.11
CA ASN A 90 7.49 3.35 -16.18
C ASN A 90 6.63 2.73 -17.27
N SER A 91 5.75 3.53 -17.84
CA SER A 91 5.05 3.15 -19.05
C SER A 91 5.98 3.22 -20.25
N LEU A 92 5.57 2.62 -21.36
CA LEU A 92 6.17 2.93 -22.66
C LEU A 92 5.87 4.39 -23.04
N ASP A 93 6.73 4.95 -23.88
CA ASP A 93 6.48 6.25 -24.50
C ASP A 93 5.34 6.16 -25.51
N GLY A 94 4.51 7.20 -25.53
CA GLY A 94 3.44 7.33 -26.51
C GLY A 94 2.47 8.43 -26.17
N GLU A 95 1.42 8.57 -26.99
CA GLU A 95 0.29 9.41 -26.64
C GLU A 95 -0.64 8.66 -25.67
N TRP A 96 -0.87 9.27 -24.51
CA TRP A 96 -1.72 8.74 -23.45
C TRP A 96 -3.05 9.48 -23.44
N LYS A 97 -3.80 9.40 -24.54
CA LYS A 97 -5.15 9.98 -24.62
C LYS A 97 -6.19 8.96 -24.16
N ASP A 98 -6.88 9.25 -23.05
CA ASP A 98 -7.98 8.42 -22.54
C ASP A 98 -7.54 6.96 -22.32
N ARG A 99 -6.32 6.76 -21.79
CA ARG A 99 -5.67 5.46 -21.61
C ARG A 99 -5.20 5.28 -20.17
N ARG A 100 -4.99 4.01 -19.82
CA ARG A 100 -4.52 3.61 -18.50
C ARG A 100 -3.15 2.96 -18.57
N HIS A 101 -2.24 3.40 -17.71
CA HIS A 101 -1.01 2.69 -17.38
C HIS A 101 -1.22 1.93 -16.08
N ASP A 102 -0.90 0.65 -16.08
CA ASP A 102 -1.11 -0.27 -14.95
C ASP A 102 0.21 -0.88 -14.51
N TRP A 103 0.35 -1.05 -13.21
CA TRP A 103 1.39 -1.86 -12.60
C TRP A 103 0.78 -2.77 -11.54
N ALA A 104 1.28 -4.00 -11.46
CA ALA A 104 0.95 -4.95 -10.41
C ALA A 104 2.24 -5.62 -9.92
N GLY A 105 2.36 -5.78 -8.62
CA GLY A 105 3.55 -6.27 -7.94
C GLY A 105 3.43 -5.96 -6.46
N TYR A 106 4.32 -6.50 -5.64
CA TYR A 106 4.30 -6.25 -4.20
C TYR A 106 5.34 -5.19 -3.82
N GLN A 107 4.94 -4.22 -3.03
CA GLN A 107 5.82 -3.25 -2.41
C GLN A 107 5.43 -3.03 -0.95
N ASP A 108 6.42 -3.09 -0.07
CA ASP A 108 6.23 -2.74 1.34
C ASP A 108 5.83 -1.27 1.46
N SER A 109 4.91 -0.98 2.37
CA SER A 109 4.35 0.36 2.55
C SER A 109 4.00 0.60 4.02
N SER A 110 4.35 1.78 4.51
CA SER A 110 4.05 2.27 5.86
C SER A 110 2.85 3.21 5.86
N PHE A 111 2.23 3.38 7.03
CA PHE A 111 1.19 4.39 7.19
C PHE A 111 1.73 5.80 6.86
N GLY A 112 0.98 6.54 6.03
CA GLY A 112 1.35 7.89 5.62
C GLY A 112 2.22 7.96 4.36
N ASP A 113 2.73 6.84 3.87
CA ASP A 113 3.50 6.77 2.64
C ASP A 113 2.70 7.28 1.44
N LEU A 114 3.40 7.95 0.52
CA LEU A 114 2.80 8.50 -0.69
C LEU A 114 3.14 7.62 -1.90
N TRP A 115 2.11 7.26 -2.63
CA TRP A 115 2.16 6.46 -3.84
C TRP A 115 1.65 7.30 -5.01
N CYS A 116 2.54 7.66 -5.93
CA CYS A 116 2.32 8.74 -6.86
C CYS A 116 2.45 8.32 -8.32
N ALA A 117 1.82 9.09 -9.19
CA ALA A 117 2.08 9.08 -10.62
C ALA A 117 2.46 10.48 -11.12
N VAL A 118 3.31 10.53 -12.13
CA VAL A 118 3.68 11.77 -12.81
C VAL A 118 3.81 11.52 -14.32
N PHE A 119 3.41 12.51 -15.12
CA PHE A 119 3.61 12.46 -16.57
C PHE A 119 4.87 13.21 -16.99
N TRP A 120 5.75 12.50 -17.68
CA TRP A 120 6.93 13.04 -18.34
C TRP A 120 6.64 13.19 -19.82
N ARG A 121 6.57 14.44 -20.30
CA ARG A 121 6.30 14.74 -21.71
C ARG A 121 7.63 14.87 -22.46
N ASP A 122 7.67 14.31 -23.66
CA ASP A 122 8.78 14.49 -24.59
C ASP A 122 8.84 15.97 -25.03
N GLY A 123 10.00 16.59 -24.86
CA GLY A 123 10.28 17.96 -25.31
C GLY A 123 10.44 18.07 -26.83
N GLY A 124 10.59 16.94 -27.52
CA GLY A 124 10.82 16.87 -28.96
C GLY A 124 12.25 17.23 -29.35
N GLY A 125 12.66 16.78 -30.54
CA GLY A 125 13.95 17.17 -31.15
C GLY A 125 15.19 16.76 -30.36
N GLY A 126 15.10 15.75 -29.49
CA GLY A 126 16.22 15.30 -28.64
C GLY A 126 16.37 16.09 -27.33
N SER A 127 15.41 16.95 -26.98
CA SER A 127 15.44 17.78 -25.76
C SER A 127 15.22 16.99 -24.47
N GLY A 128 14.98 15.68 -24.55
CA GLY A 128 14.65 14.82 -23.43
C GLY A 128 13.22 15.03 -22.92
N TYR A 129 12.97 14.58 -21.69
CA TYR A 129 11.65 14.64 -21.07
C TYR A 129 11.58 15.72 -20.02
N TYR A 130 10.41 16.35 -19.90
CA TYR A 130 10.11 17.30 -18.84
C TYR A 130 8.83 16.91 -18.12
N ARG A 131 8.77 17.23 -16.83
CA ARG A 131 7.60 16.96 -16.01
C ARG A 131 6.46 17.89 -16.42
N ALA A 132 5.40 17.32 -17.01
CA ALA A 132 4.27 18.10 -17.50
C ALA A 132 3.26 18.46 -16.41
N THR A 133 3.13 17.62 -15.37
CA THR A 133 2.22 17.83 -14.24
C THR A 133 2.97 17.71 -12.92
N PRO A 134 2.55 18.40 -11.85
CA PRO A 134 2.84 17.94 -10.50
C PRO A 134 2.44 16.46 -10.33
N PRO A 135 3.12 15.71 -9.46
CA PRO A 135 2.68 14.35 -9.15
C PRO A 135 1.32 14.33 -8.46
N VAL A 136 0.53 13.29 -8.76
CA VAL A 136 -0.70 12.98 -8.03
C VAL A 136 -0.44 11.78 -7.15
N CYS A 137 -0.71 11.92 -5.86
CA CYS A 137 -0.34 10.94 -4.86
C CYS A 137 -1.56 10.46 -4.07
N VAL A 138 -1.59 9.16 -3.82
CA VAL A 138 -2.50 8.51 -2.87
C VAL A 138 -1.70 8.18 -1.61
N LYS A 139 -2.25 8.55 -0.46
CA LYS A 139 -1.63 8.29 0.84
C LYS A 139 -2.05 6.91 1.36
N SER A 140 -1.07 6.10 1.73
CA SER A 140 -1.26 4.86 2.49
C SER A 140 -1.90 5.19 3.83
N TYR A 141 -2.99 4.49 4.16
CA TYR A 141 -3.81 4.78 5.34
C TYR A 141 -4.28 3.48 5.99
N TYR A 142 -4.36 3.48 7.32
CA TYR A 142 -4.86 2.38 8.11
C TYR A 142 -6.38 2.51 8.33
N PRO A 143 -7.24 1.59 7.85
CA PRO A 143 -8.69 1.66 8.02
C PRO A 143 -9.15 2.09 9.42
#